data_AF-W9XFI6-F1
#
_entry.id   AF-W9XFI6-F1
#
_cell.length_a   1.000
_cell.length_b   1.000
_cell.length_c   1.000
_cell.angle_alpha   90.00
_cell.angle_beta   90.00
_cell.angle_gamma   90.00
#
_symmetry.space_group_name_H-M   'P 1'
#
loop_
_entity.id
_entity.type
_entity.pdbx_description
1 polymer ?
#
loop_
_entity_poly.entity_id
_entity_poly.type
_entity_poly.pdbx_seq_one_letter_code
_entity_poly.pdbx_strand_id
1 'polypeptide(L)'
;MASDPGREFLFLNQSLSSKPRSQREKELQDADRRAHAARNSRLKRPVPQTGDGAPSSRSRSSKKPSRRRVEAVQQDDDGLVPLVAKQNLAVRPKTPEPQHTVLPPPFSSKSLTSTIPLGQGNHDPFDTASIGGLPPFIYDILDHSYRFVWPAVLNQDPQTAQQFAAMRRRSARENPFILHAQIANAAGHKLRLLPAGHQSRSLVTRAISYHERKALEAVAGILQKDPSPPWETIVLALLLVTWPAGIHEDAPSKYPVSPMATAQNLHLFNNMELTPGRIQQIQRLYRVLEPLGGLDGLSTPDHLHVFSFADTFVSSRLGVRPLWPWPKNLHDAFEAFNNLVLDPDAFQLSLVMGRGFSCVKNAQLLRLLMLACRATLAVDLYQRRVPAAPTIREICTVRNAVQHQLCSLDPPPDLVPSHDDSLYNMVRLATLIYSDLVLFPLGESVSVKSQLAYDLRKALELLFTGVPLKAQAECELTIWCLTMGTMASSETVHREWYVEQLGRSLREDRRLLDWILFQTLMSHFLWWDHVLQPRCWDGWNEAAQSIQAHASSFVTTENEDTVG
;
A
#
# COMPACT_ATOMS: atom_id res chain seq x y z
N MET A 1 15.28 20.57 43.15
CA MET A 1 16.27 19.52 42.84
C MET A 1 15.80 18.83 41.58
N ALA A 2 16.44 19.14 40.45
CA ALA A 2 16.05 18.63 39.13
C ALA A 2 16.54 17.19 38.97
N SER A 3 15.65 16.29 38.53
CA SER A 3 15.94 14.90 38.22
C SER A 3 16.67 14.78 36.88
N ASP A 4 17.82 14.13 36.93
CA ASP A 4 18.73 13.86 35.82
C ASP A 4 18.11 12.86 34.81
N PRO A 5 17.92 13.22 33.53
CA PRO A 5 17.30 12.36 32.50
C PRO A 5 18.16 11.15 32.09
N GLY A 6 19.41 11.03 32.55
CA GLY A 6 20.28 9.89 32.25
C GLY A 6 20.03 8.61 33.06
N ARG A 7 19.12 8.63 34.05
CA ARG A 7 18.96 7.52 35.01
C ARG A 7 17.84 6.51 34.72
N GLU A 8 16.95 6.74 33.76
CA GLU A 8 15.83 5.83 33.50
C GLU A 8 16.21 4.53 32.76
N PHE A 9 17.39 4.45 32.14
CA PHE A 9 17.83 3.26 31.39
C PHE A 9 18.53 2.18 32.24
N LEU A 10 18.79 2.44 33.52
CA LEU A 10 19.56 1.51 34.38
C LEU A 10 18.74 0.38 35.02
N PHE A 11 17.41 0.42 34.95
CA PHE A 11 16.54 -0.57 35.61
C PHE A 11 16.05 -1.73 34.73
N LEU A 12 16.49 -1.82 33.47
CA LEU A 12 16.06 -2.90 32.56
C LEU A 12 16.97 -4.14 32.54
N ASN A 13 18.07 -4.16 33.30
CA ASN A 13 19.03 -5.27 33.25
C ASN A 13 19.27 -6.02 34.57
N GLN A 14 18.49 -5.78 35.63
CA GLN A 14 18.68 -6.52 36.89
C GLN A 14 17.36 -6.90 37.56
N SER A 15 16.80 -8.03 37.16
CA SER A 15 16.01 -8.87 38.06
C SER A 15 15.80 -10.28 37.51
N LEU A 16 16.86 -11.09 37.50
CA LEU A 16 16.71 -12.53 37.77
C LEU A 16 17.82 -12.95 38.74
N SER A 17 17.41 -13.06 39.99
CA SER A 17 18.17 -13.65 41.09
C SER A 17 18.63 -15.07 40.74
N SER A 18 19.94 -15.31 40.78
CA SER A 18 20.48 -16.56 41.31
C SER A 18 21.89 -16.30 41.86
N LYS A 19 22.22 -16.93 43.00
CA LYS A 19 23.56 -16.87 43.60
C LYS A 19 24.60 -17.37 42.57
N PRO A 20 25.80 -16.75 42.49
CA PRO A 20 26.80 -17.14 41.49
C PRO A 20 27.14 -18.62 41.62
N ARG A 21 26.98 -19.37 40.52
CA ARG A 21 27.14 -20.83 40.51
C ARG A 21 28.60 -21.28 40.32
N SER A 22 29.51 -20.36 40.01
CA SER A 22 30.94 -20.68 39.84
C SER A 22 31.86 -19.55 40.30
N GLN A 23 33.09 -19.93 40.70
CA GLN A 23 34.14 -19.00 41.11
C GLN A 23 34.54 -18.02 40.00
N ARG A 24 34.49 -18.47 38.74
CA ARG A 24 34.72 -17.63 37.56
C ARG A 24 33.70 -16.50 37.40
N GLU A 25 32.45 -16.77 37.77
CA GLU A 25 31.36 -15.79 37.69
C GLU A 25 31.49 -14.72 38.80
N LYS A 26 31.96 -15.12 39.98
CA LYS A 26 32.30 -14.20 41.07
C LYS A 26 33.47 -13.28 40.67
N GLU A 27 34.51 -13.85 40.04
CA GLU A 27 35.65 -13.07 39.55
C GLU A 27 35.26 -12.09 38.44
N LEU A 28 34.32 -12.46 37.56
CA LEU A 28 33.78 -11.56 36.54
C LEU A 28 33.02 -10.40 37.16
N GLN A 29 32.16 -10.67 38.14
CA GLN A 29 31.40 -9.64 38.86
C GLN A 29 32.33 -8.69 39.63
N ASP A 30 33.39 -9.21 40.25
CA ASP A 30 34.38 -8.38 40.95
C ASP A 30 35.30 -7.60 39.98
N ALA A 31 35.53 -8.11 38.76
CA ALA A 31 36.21 -7.36 37.70
C ALA A 31 35.34 -6.18 37.22
N ASP A 32 34.05 -6.40 36.99
CA ASP A 32 33.10 -5.34 36.59
C ASP A 32 32.96 -4.26 37.66
N ARG A 33 32.91 -4.63 38.94
CA ARG A 33 32.89 -3.68 40.06
C ARG A 33 34.14 -2.81 40.10
N ARG A 34 35.32 -3.39 39.85
CA ARG A 34 36.59 -2.65 39.78
C ARG A 34 36.66 -1.72 38.57
N ALA A 35 36.20 -2.17 37.40
CA ALA A 35 36.14 -1.35 36.20
C ALA A 35 35.19 -0.15 36.37
N HIS A 36 34.05 -0.37 37.03
CA HIS A 36 33.09 0.69 37.35
C HIS A 36 33.66 1.71 38.35
N ALA A 37 34.36 1.24 39.39
CA ALA A 37 35.04 2.13 40.36
C ALA A 37 36.13 3.00 39.70
N ALA A 38 36.90 2.43 38.77
CA ALA A 38 37.93 3.16 38.03
C ALA A 38 37.35 4.26 37.12
N ARG A 39 36.21 4.00 36.47
CA ARG A 39 35.51 5.01 35.63
C ARG A 39 35.01 6.19 36.46
N ASN A 40 34.45 5.93 37.64
CA ASN A 40 33.97 6.99 38.54
C ASN A 40 35.11 7.80 39.17
N SER A 41 36.30 7.23 39.33
CA SER A 41 37.49 7.98 39.79
C SER A 41 37.99 8.96 38.72
N ARG A 42 37.93 8.60 37.43
CA ARG A 42 38.32 9.49 36.32
C ARG A 42 37.40 10.69 36.16
N LEU A 43 36.10 10.54 36.43
CA LEU A 43 35.12 11.63 36.31
C LEU A 43 35.26 12.72 37.40
N LYS A 44 36.02 12.46 38.48
CA LYS A 44 36.20 13.39 39.59
C LYS A 44 37.50 14.22 39.53
N ARG A 45 38.27 14.15 38.44
CA ARG A 45 39.52 14.92 38.33
C ARG A 45 39.23 16.32 37.79
N PRO A 46 39.49 17.41 38.53
CA PRO A 46 39.32 18.77 38.02
C PRO A 46 40.40 19.08 36.96
N VAL A 47 40.00 19.67 35.84
CA VAL A 47 40.89 20.16 34.78
C VAL A 47 41.36 21.58 35.16
N PRO A 48 42.66 21.94 35.04
CA PRO A 48 43.15 23.28 35.34
C PRO A 48 42.70 24.29 34.28
N GLN A 49 42.16 25.43 34.73
CA GLN A 49 41.87 26.60 33.88
C GLN A 49 43.19 27.23 33.39
N THR A 50 43.30 27.45 32.08
CA THR A 50 44.36 28.27 31.48
C THR A 50 43.74 29.44 30.72
N GLY A 51 44.34 30.61 30.94
CA GLY A 51 43.81 31.93 30.70
C GLY A 51 43.65 32.33 29.23
N ASP A 52 42.70 33.26 29.07
CA ASP A 52 42.46 34.12 27.92
C ASP A 52 43.69 34.94 27.51
N GLY A 53 43.85 35.12 26.19
CA GLY A 53 44.79 36.07 25.61
C GLY A 53 44.69 36.09 24.09
N ALA A 54 43.74 36.84 23.53
CA ALA A 54 43.71 37.23 22.12
C ALA A 54 44.28 38.65 21.95
N PRO A 55 44.87 38.95 20.78
CA PRO A 55 44.33 40.09 20.05
C PRO A 55 44.26 39.91 18.51
N SER A 56 43.18 40.47 17.94
CA SER A 56 43.10 41.34 16.75
C SER A 56 43.96 41.04 15.51
N SER A 57 43.32 40.91 14.33
CA SER A 57 43.45 41.91 13.25
C SER A 57 42.68 41.60 11.94
N ARG A 58 42.06 42.69 11.42
CA ARG A 58 41.95 43.16 10.02
C ARG A 58 41.13 42.39 8.95
N SER A 59 39.93 42.93 8.74
CA SER A 59 39.42 43.56 7.48
C SER A 59 40.03 43.19 6.12
N ARG A 60 39.17 42.79 5.17
CA ARG A 60 39.19 43.31 3.80
C ARG A 60 37.84 43.15 3.10
N SER A 61 37.34 44.28 2.59
CA SER A 61 36.14 44.45 1.78
C SER A 61 36.48 44.38 0.28
N SER A 62 35.56 43.87 -0.54
CA SER A 62 35.31 44.32 -1.93
C SER A 62 34.06 43.59 -2.45
N LYS A 63 32.95 44.31 -2.69
CA LYS A 63 32.48 44.90 -3.96
C LYS A 63 31.50 43.99 -4.72
N LYS A 64 30.22 44.41 -4.70
CA LYS A 64 29.16 44.14 -5.69
C LYS A 64 29.57 44.63 -7.09
N PRO A 65 28.90 44.13 -8.15
CA PRO A 65 27.87 44.99 -8.77
C PRO A 65 26.56 44.24 -9.09
N SER A 66 25.58 45.04 -9.50
CA SER A 66 24.14 44.80 -9.65
C SER A 66 23.71 45.00 -11.12
N ARG A 67 22.46 44.57 -11.42
CA ARG A 67 21.60 44.77 -12.61
C ARG A 67 21.65 43.61 -13.62
N ARG A 68 20.53 43.14 -14.19
CA ARG A 68 19.35 43.90 -14.67
C ARG A 68 18.09 43.01 -14.82
N ARG A 69 16.95 43.67 -14.69
CA ARG A 69 15.53 43.30 -14.86
C ARG A 69 15.10 43.35 -16.33
N VAL A 70 14.19 42.47 -16.76
CA VAL A 70 13.19 42.72 -17.84
C VAL A 70 11.89 42.00 -17.49
N GLU A 71 10.78 42.71 -17.64
CA GLU A 71 9.38 42.31 -17.43
C GLU A 71 8.65 42.13 -18.78
N ALA A 72 7.63 41.26 -18.74
CA ALA A 72 6.31 41.29 -19.39
C ALA A 72 6.15 41.20 -20.93
N VAL A 73 5.19 40.37 -21.37
CA VAL A 73 3.94 40.76 -22.07
C VAL A 73 2.96 39.56 -22.16
N GLN A 74 1.67 39.84 -21.97
CA GLN A 74 0.47 38.99 -22.13
C GLN A 74 0.01 38.86 -23.60
N GLN A 75 -0.73 37.79 -23.92
CA GLN A 75 -1.85 37.86 -24.87
C GLN A 75 -2.82 36.66 -24.72
N ASP A 76 -4.11 36.99 -24.65
CA ASP A 76 -5.29 36.12 -24.79
C ASP A 76 -5.49 35.65 -26.25
N ASP A 77 -6.21 34.54 -26.50
CA ASP A 77 -7.53 34.51 -27.19
C ASP A 77 -8.03 33.06 -27.52
N ASP A 78 -9.34 32.97 -27.75
CA ASP A 78 -10.35 31.90 -27.84
C ASP A 78 -10.17 30.60 -28.69
N GLY A 79 -10.91 29.54 -28.30
CA GLY A 79 -11.92 28.92 -29.19
C GLY A 79 -11.76 27.50 -29.79
N LEU A 80 -12.56 26.53 -29.27
CA LEU A 80 -13.39 25.50 -29.96
C LEU A 80 -12.82 24.18 -30.61
N VAL A 81 -13.38 23.05 -30.10
CA VAL A 81 -13.83 21.76 -30.75
C VAL A 81 -12.85 20.56 -30.83
N PRO A 82 -13.32 19.29 -30.63
CA PRO A 82 -12.48 18.16 -30.21
C PRO A 82 -11.98 17.29 -31.37
N LEU A 83 -10.69 16.95 -31.33
CA LEU A 83 -10.03 16.06 -32.27
C LEU A 83 -10.06 14.60 -31.79
N VAL A 84 -10.69 13.75 -32.60
CA VAL A 84 -10.62 12.29 -32.55
C VAL A 84 -9.17 11.85 -32.72
N ALA A 85 -8.56 11.34 -31.65
CA ALA A 85 -7.17 10.88 -31.66
C ALA A 85 -7.06 9.52 -32.37
N LYS A 86 -6.47 9.51 -33.56
CA LYS A 86 -5.96 8.31 -34.23
C LYS A 86 -4.73 7.81 -33.47
N GLN A 87 -4.82 6.61 -32.89
CA GLN A 87 -3.69 5.90 -32.30
C GLN A 87 -2.79 5.34 -33.40
N ASN A 88 -1.53 5.78 -33.44
CA ASN A 88 -0.49 5.17 -34.26
C ASN A 88 0.28 4.16 -33.41
N LEU A 89 0.04 2.86 -33.63
CA LEU A 89 0.72 1.76 -32.95
C LEU A 89 1.94 1.31 -33.77
N ALA A 90 3.12 1.32 -33.14
CA ALA A 90 4.33 0.77 -33.73
C ALA A 90 4.62 -0.62 -33.15
N VAL A 91 4.53 -1.64 -33.99
CA VAL A 91 4.96 -3.02 -33.69
C VAL A 91 6.38 -3.20 -34.24
N ARG A 92 7.34 -3.62 -33.40
CA ARG A 92 8.71 -3.91 -33.84
C ARG A 92 9.13 -5.34 -33.48
N PRO A 93 9.68 -6.12 -34.42
CA PRO A 93 10.16 -7.47 -34.15
C PRO A 93 11.54 -7.47 -33.44
N LYS A 94 11.74 -8.46 -32.55
CA LYS A 94 12.90 -8.62 -31.65
C LYS A 94 14.11 -9.28 -32.31
N THR A 95 15.29 -8.94 -31.80
CA THR A 95 16.56 -9.70 -31.89
C THR A 95 16.99 -10.07 -30.46
N PRO A 96 17.52 -11.28 -30.20
CA PRO A 96 17.73 -11.76 -28.83
C PRO A 96 19.13 -11.42 -28.28
N GLU A 97 19.18 -10.99 -27.01
CA GLU A 97 20.41 -10.92 -26.20
C GLU A 97 20.24 -11.70 -24.89
N PRO A 98 21.34 -12.17 -24.26
CA PRO A 98 21.32 -13.24 -23.27
C PRO A 98 20.92 -12.76 -21.86
N GLN A 99 20.11 -13.58 -21.21
CA GLN A 99 19.53 -13.34 -19.88
C GLN A 99 20.48 -13.80 -18.76
N HIS A 100 20.73 -12.92 -17.77
CA HIS A 100 21.34 -13.32 -16.49
C HIS A 100 20.24 -13.60 -15.46
N THR A 101 20.06 -14.88 -15.16
CA THR A 101 19.16 -15.37 -14.11
C THR A 101 19.79 -15.15 -12.73
N VAL A 102 19.22 -14.24 -11.93
CA VAL A 102 19.56 -14.13 -10.50
C VAL A 102 18.40 -14.71 -9.69
N LEU A 103 18.58 -15.91 -9.17
CA LEU A 103 17.71 -16.52 -8.17
C LEU A 103 17.98 -15.87 -6.80
N PRO A 104 16.96 -15.67 -5.94
CA PRO A 104 17.18 -15.25 -4.55
C PRO A 104 17.85 -16.39 -3.76
N PRO A 105 18.86 -16.11 -2.91
CA PRO A 105 19.54 -17.15 -2.15
C PRO A 105 18.67 -17.65 -0.98
N PRO A 106 18.77 -18.95 -0.62
CA PRO A 106 18.09 -19.49 0.54
C PRO A 106 18.72 -19.02 1.84
N PHE A 107 17.88 -18.72 2.83
CA PHE A 107 18.26 -18.30 4.18
C PHE A 107 19.12 -19.37 4.88
N SER A 108 20.36 -19.02 5.23
CA SER A 108 21.21 -19.82 6.10
C SER A 108 21.15 -19.27 7.53
N SER A 109 20.63 -20.08 8.44
CA SER A 109 20.76 -19.90 9.88
C SER A 109 22.07 -20.51 10.35
N LYS A 110 23.06 -19.69 10.75
CA LYS A 110 24.12 -20.12 11.69
C LYS A 110 24.96 -18.96 12.28
N SER A 111 24.96 -18.99 13.62
CA SER A 111 26.08 -18.80 14.56
C SER A 111 26.66 -17.40 14.80
N LEU A 112 26.29 -16.87 15.97
CA LEU A 112 26.97 -15.81 16.71
C LEU A 112 28.35 -16.30 17.18
N THR A 113 29.42 -15.74 16.63
CA THR A 113 30.72 -15.57 17.32
C THR A 113 31.50 -14.49 16.59
N SER A 114 31.59 -13.31 17.20
CA SER A 114 32.17 -12.10 16.61
C SER A 114 33.58 -11.85 17.14
N THR A 115 34.57 -11.96 16.27
CA THR A 115 35.69 -11.01 16.22
C THR A 115 35.49 -10.17 14.96
N ILE A 116 34.70 -9.10 15.09
CA ILE A 116 34.40 -8.19 13.96
C ILE A 116 35.51 -7.13 13.88
N PRO A 117 36.16 -6.96 12.72
CA PRO A 117 37.10 -5.87 12.49
C PRO A 117 36.37 -4.51 12.49
N LEU A 118 36.99 -3.50 13.10
CA LEU A 118 36.46 -2.13 13.20
C LEU A 118 36.11 -1.58 11.80
N GLY A 119 34.84 -1.17 11.62
CA GLY A 119 34.34 -0.50 10.41
C GLY A 119 33.26 -1.25 9.62
N GLN A 120 32.96 -2.52 9.96
CA GLN A 120 31.90 -3.31 9.29
C GLN A 120 30.71 -3.70 10.18
N GLY A 121 30.66 -3.25 11.44
CA GLY A 121 29.52 -3.49 12.32
C GLY A 121 28.33 -2.59 11.96
N ASN A 122 27.11 -3.15 11.99
CA ASN A 122 25.83 -2.39 11.99
C ASN A 122 25.65 -1.47 13.22
N HIS A 123 26.67 -1.36 14.05
CA HIS A 123 26.71 -0.57 15.27
C HIS A 123 27.70 0.56 15.07
N ASP A 124 27.24 1.80 15.18
CA ASP A 124 28.12 2.96 15.21
C ASP A 124 28.97 2.91 16.49
N PRO A 125 30.29 2.73 16.40
CA PRO A 125 31.15 2.64 17.59
C PRO A 125 31.24 3.97 18.35
N PHE A 126 30.77 5.08 17.77
CA PHE A 126 30.79 6.41 18.35
C PHE A 126 29.42 6.87 18.87
N ASP A 127 28.38 6.05 18.74
CA ASP A 127 27.00 6.35 19.16
C ASP A 127 26.53 7.74 18.69
N THR A 128 26.74 8.07 17.40
CA THR A 128 26.35 9.35 16.80
C THR A 128 24.85 9.48 16.54
N ALA A 129 24.04 8.55 17.07
CA ALA A 129 22.60 8.68 17.04
C ALA A 129 22.17 9.88 17.89
N SER A 130 21.12 10.57 17.45
CA SER A 130 20.48 11.68 18.17
C SER A 130 19.95 11.28 19.55
N ILE A 131 19.78 9.97 19.75
CA ILE A 131 19.43 9.34 21.02
C ILE A 131 20.53 8.32 21.33
N GLY A 132 21.33 8.59 22.37
CA GLY A 132 22.39 7.68 22.79
C GLY A 132 21.88 6.48 23.58
N GLY A 133 22.67 5.40 23.61
CA GLY A 133 22.42 4.22 24.45
C GLY A 133 21.26 3.34 23.99
N LEU A 134 20.92 3.35 22.70
CA LEU A 134 19.88 2.46 22.17
C LEU A 134 20.34 0.99 22.27
N PRO A 135 19.44 0.06 22.61
CA PRO A 135 19.77 -1.36 22.62
C PRO A 135 20.21 -1.87 21.23
N PRO A 136 21.14 -2.84 21.13
CA PRO A 136 21.62 -3.37 19.84
C PRO A 136 20.52 -3.80 18.86
N PHE A 137 19.45 -4.44 19.38
CA PHE A 137 18.35 -4.90 18.54
C PHE A 137 17.60 -3.76 17.83
N ILE A 138 17.65 -2.52 18.35
CA ILE A 138 17.05 -1.34 17.73
C ILE A 138 17.81 -0.96 16.45
N TYR A 139 19.13 -1.04 16.46
CA TYR A 139 19.93 -0.79 15.26
C TYR A 139 19.66 -1.84 14.19
N ASP A 140 19.51 -3.10 14.58
CA ASP A 140 19.20 -4.19 13.65
C ASP A 140 17.84 -4.01 12.96
N ILE A 141 16.79 -3.63 13.69
CA ILE A 141 15.46 -3.39 13.09
C ILE A 141 15.46 -2.15 12.19
N LEU A 142 16.20 -1.10 12.55
CA LEU A 142 16.32 0.11 11.74
C LEU A 142 17.08 -0.18 10.44
N ASP A 143 18.20 -0.89 10.51
CA ASP A 143 18.97 -1.26 9.32
C ASP A 143 18.14 -2.13 8.37
N HIS A 144 17.41 -3.12 8.89
CA HIS A 144 16.47 -3.90 8.10
C HIS A 144 15.38 -3.02 7.45
N SER A 145 14.78 -2.11 8.22
CA SER A 145 13.75 -1.20 7.72
C SER A 145 14.26 -0.32 6.57
N TYR A 146 15.45 0.26 6.71
CA TYR A 146 16.04 1.12 5.68
C TYR A 146 16.43 0.37 4.40
N ARG A 147 16.90 -0.87 4.53
CA ARG A 147 17.37 -1.65 3.37
C ARG A 147 16.25 -2.36 2.61
N PHE A 148 15.20 -2.80 3.32
CA PHE A 148 14.21 -3.71 2.73
C PHE A 148 12.79 -3.17 2.78
N VAL A 149 12.36 -2.61 3.92
CA VAL A 149 10.96 -2.19 4.09
C VAL A 149 10.67 -0.93 3.28
N TRP A 150 11.40 0.15 3.50
CA TRP A 150 11.09 1.43 2.85
C TRP A 150 11.31 1.43 1.34
N PRO A 151 12.38 0.82 0.80
CA PRO A 151 12.52 0.67 -0.65
C PRO A 151 11.34 -0.07 -1.26
N ALA A 152 10.82 -1.11 -0.59
CA ALA A 152 9.64 -1.84 -1.06
C ALA A 152 8.35 -1.02 -0.98
N VAL A 153 8.11 -0.25 0.10
CA VAL A 153 6.92 0.64 0.22
C VAL A 153 6.88 1.68 -0.91
N LEU A 154 8.03 2.22 -1.27
CA LEU A 154 8.17 3.22 -2.32
C LEU A 154 8.41 2.63 -3.71
N ASN A 155 8.56 1.30 -3.82
CA ASN A 155 9.00 0.62 -5.04
C ASN A 155 10.25 1.29 -5.66
N GLN A 156 11.23 1.63 -4.82
CA GLN A 156 12.45 2.29 -5.28
C GLN A 156 13.27 1.37 -6.18
N ASP A 157 13.97 1.97 -7.13
CA ASP A 157 14.98 1.27 -7.93
C ASP A 157 16.06 0.70 -7.00
N PRO A 158 16.41 -0.59 -7.10
CA PRO A 158 17.55 -1.16 -6.38
C PRO A 158 18.83 -0.31 -6.47
N GLN A 159 19.07 0.39 -7.58
CA GLN A 159 20.24 1.26 -7.77
C GLN A 159 20.22 2.50 -6.86
N THR A 160 19.05 3.04 -6.54
CA THR A 160 18.89 4.24 -5.70
C THR A 160 18.57 3.91 -4.24
N ALA A 161 18.19 2.66 -3.94
CA ALA A 161 17.81 2.21 -2.60
C ALA A 161 18.88 2.50 -1.52
N GLN A 162 20.17 2.38 -1.84
CA GLN A 162 21.24 2.68 -0.88
C GLN A 162 21.33 4.17 -0.53
N GLN A 163 21.15 5.05 -1.52
CA GLN A 163 21.13 6.50 -1.30
C GLN A 163 19.92 6.88 -0.44
N PHE A 164 18.76 6.28 -0.72
CA PHE A 164 17.55 6.47 0.06
C PHE A 164 17.72 6.03 1.53
N ALA A 165 18.34 4.87 1.77
CA ALA A 165 18.67 4.41 3.11
C ALA A 165 19.62 5.38 3.84
N ALA A 166 20.61 5.95 3.15
CA ALA A 166 21.51 6.96 3.72
C ALA A 166 20.78 8.26 4.09
N MET A 167 19.85 8.73 3.25
CA MET A 167 19.01 9.90 3.54
C MET A 167 18.16 9.68 4.79
N ARG A 168 17.50 8.53 4.92
CA ARG A 168 16.70 8.22 6.13
C ARG A 168 17.55 8.15 7.39
N ARG A 169 18.73 7.51 7.33
CA ARG A 169 19.69 7.49 8.45
C ARG A 169 20.14 8.90 8.84
N ARG A 170 20.34 9.80 7.87
CA ARG A 170 20.66 11.20 8.13
C ARG A 170 19.51 11.90 8.85
N SER A 171 18.28 11.79 8.32
CA SER A 171 17.08 12.38 8.93
C SER A 171 16.88 11.92 10.37
N ALA A 172 17.11 10.63 10.65
CA ALA A 172 17.06 10.06 11.99
C ALA A 172 18.06 10.74 12.93
N ARG A 173 19.31 10.91 12.48
CA ARG A 173 20.41 11.55 13.23
C ARG A 173 20.17 13.03 13.50
N GLU A 174 19.54 13.73 12.57
CA GLU A 174 19.29 15.17 12.69
C GLU A 174 18.05 15.48 13.55
N ASN A 175 17.07 14.57 13.60
CA ASN A 175 15.78 14.81 14.23
C ASN A 175 15.41 13.70 15.24
N PRO A 176 15.59 13.93 16.56
CA PRO A 176 15.33 12.91 17.58
C PRO A 176 13.91 12.33 17.55
N PHE A 177 12.89 13.16 17.30
CA PHE A 177 11.50 12.69 17.23
C PHE A 177 11.22 11.83 15.99
N ILE A 178 11.93 12.05 14.89
CA ILE A 178 11.88 11.19 13.70
C ILE A 178 12.51 9.84 14.02
N LEU A 179 13.66 9.82 14.71
CA LEU A 179 14.28 8.57 15.12
C LEU A 179 13.33 7.74 15.99
N HIS A 180 12.63 8.35 16.94
CA HIS A 180 11.56 7.67 17.69
C HIS A 180 10.47 7.12 16.76
N ALA A 181 9.93 7.92 15.84
CA ALA A 181 8.88 7.48 14.91
C ALA A 181 9.34 6.31 14.02
N GLN A 182 10.58 6.38 13.50
CA GLN A 182 11.18 5.33 12.68
C GLN A 182 11.41 4.04 13.47
N ILE A 183 11.84 4.12 14.73
CA ILE A 183 11.99 2.95 15.60
C ILE A 183 10.63 2.28 15.82
N ALA A 184 9.59 3.05 16.14
CA ALA A 184 8.25 2.51 16.35
C ALA A 184 7.73 1.78 15.10
N ASN A 185 7.87 2.40 13.93
CA ASN A 185 7.46 1.81 12.66
C ASN A 185 8.28 0.54 12.32
N ALA A 186 9.61 0.62 12.39
CA ALA A 186 10.50 -0.51 12.12
C ALA A 186 10.26 -1.68 13.07
N ALA A 187 10.01 -1.40 14.35
CA ALA A 187 9.65 -2.39 15.35
C ALA A 187 8.30 -3.06 15.03
N GLY A 188 7.33 -2.31 14.52
CA GLY A 188 6.06 -2.87 14.01
C GLY A 188 6.26 -3.87 12.88
N HIS A 189 7.05 -3.51 11.87
CA HIS A 189 7.44 -4.44 10.80
C HIS A 189 8.22 -5.66 11.33
N LYS A 190 9.10 -5.48 12.31
CA LYS A 190 9.81 -6.61 12.93
C LYS A 190 8.85 -7.54 13.68
N LEU A 191 7.90 -6.99 14.44
CA LEU A 191 6.91 -7.75 15.20
C LEU A 191 6.08 -8.66 14.29
N ARG A 192 5.75 -8.16 13.10
CA ARG A 192 5.07 -8.91 12.05
C ARG A 192 5.87 -10.14 11.58
N LEU A 193 7.19 -10.01 11.48
CA LEU A 193 8.08 -11.10 11.04
C LEU A 193 8.43 -12.11 12.17
N LEU A 194 8.02 -11.85 13.42
CA LEU A 194 8.30 -12.74 14.55
C LEU A 194 7.19 -13.80 14.70
N PRO A 195 7.51 -15.10 14.79
CA PRO A 195 6.52 -16.15 15.04
C PRO A 195 5.72 -15.93 16.32
N ALA A 196 4.47 -16.42 16.36
CA ALA A 196 3.67 -16.43 17.58
C ALA A 196 4.43 -17.11 18.74
N GLY A 197 4.39 -16.51 19.93
CA GLY A 197 5.11 -17.02 21.11
C GLY A 197 6.61 -16.72 21.17
N HIS A 198 7.21 -16.07 20.16
CA HIS A 198 8.63 -15.72 20.21
C HIS A 198 8.93 -14.74 21.37
N GLN A 199 9.94 -15.04 22.17
CA GLN A 199 10.26 -14.33 23.43
C GLN A 199 10.49 -12.83 23.24
N SER A 200 11.11 -12.43 22.11
CA SER A 200 11.36 -11.02 21.80
C SER A 200 10.12 -10.19 21.45
N ARG A 201 8.94 -10.81 21.23
CA ARG A 201 7.72 -10.07 20.87
C ARG A 201 7.33 -9.05 21.93
N SER A 202 7.36 -9.42 23.21
CA SER A 202 7.03 -8.52 24.32
C SER A 202 7.98 -7.31 24.38
N LEU A 203 9.27 -7.53 24.17
CA LEU A 203 10.29 -6.50 24.10
C LEU A 203 10.03 -5.53 22.93
N VAL A 204 9.76 -6.08 21.73
CA VAL A 204 9.48 -5.30 20.52
C VAL A 204 8.19 -4.49 20.69
N THR A 205 7.12 -5.08 21.22
CA THR A 205 5.86 -4.37 21.53
C THR A 205 6.10 -3.22 22.50
N ARG A 206 6.89 -3.42 23.55
CA ARG A 206 7.24 -2.35 24.49
C ARG A 206 8.04 -1.23 23.82
N ALA A 207 8.95 -1.57 22.91
CA ALA A 207 9.70 -0.59 22.13
C ALA A 207 8.76 0.24 21.23
N ILE A 208 7.81 -0.39 20.53
CA ILE A 208 6.79 0.31 19.73
C ILE A 208 6.08 1.35 20.59
N SER A 209 5.45 0.94 21.69
CA SER A 209 4.67 1.84 22.54
C SER A 209 5.52 2.97 23.16
N TYR A 210 6.77 2.68 23.51
CA TYR A 210 7.67 3.70 24.07
C TYR A 210 8.04 4.76 23.03
N HIS A 211 8.50 4.32 21.85
CA HIS A 211 8.99 5.22 20.83
C HIS A 211 7.84 5.95 20.10
N GLU A 212 6.66 5.32 19.92
CA GLU A 212 5.46 5.99 19.42
C GLU A 212 5.06 7.16 20.33
N ARG A 213 4.95 6.91 21.63
CA ARG A 213 4.60 7.95 22.61
C ARG A 213 5.63 9.08 22.64
N LYS A 214 6.93 8.77 22.63
CA LYS A 214 7.98 9.79 22.61
C LYS A 214 7.96 10.65 21.35
N ALA A 215 7.69 10.05 20.18
CA ALA A 215 7.52 10.80 18.94
C ALA A 215 6.32 11.75 19.02
N LEU A 216 5.16 11.26 19.50
CA LEU A 216 3.94 12.06 19.62
C LEU A 216 4.06 13.19 20.66
N GLU A 217 4.68 12.93 21.81
CA GLU A 217 4.96 13.94 22.84
C GLU A 217 5.84 15.06 22.28
N ALA A 218 6.88 14.71 21.52
CA ALA A 218 7.78 15.67 20.91
C ALA A 218 7.08 16.50 19.82
N VAL A 219 6.30 15.87 18.94
CA VAL A 219 5.50 16.56 17.92
C VAL A 219 4.53 17.54 18.58
N ALA A 220 3.77 17.10 19.58
CA ALA A 220 2.84 17.98 20.30
C ALA A 220 3.55 19.18 20.94
N GLY A 221 4.72 18.95 21.53
CA GLY A 221 5.55 20.01 22.11
C GLY A 221 6.06 21.02 21.08
N ILE A 222 6.42 20.58 19.87
CA ILE A 222 6.83 21.46 18.78
C ILE A 222 5.65 22.31 18.29
N LEU A 223 4.50 21.69 18.04
CA LEU A 223 3.29 22.37 17.56
C LEU A 223 2.77 23.44 18.52
N GLN A 224 3.01 23.29 19.83
CA GLN A 224 2.62 24.28 20.83
C GLN A 224 3.60 25.45 20.95
N LYS A 225 4.88 25.24 20.65
CA LYS A 225 5.96 26.20 20.95
C LYS A 225 6.41 26.98 19.72
N ASP A 226 6.31 26.39 18.55
CA ASP A 226 6.84 26.95 17.31
C ASP A 226 5.68 27.37 16.40
N PRO A 227 5.55 28.67 16.06
CA PRO A 227 4.55 29.13 15.10
C PRO A 227 4.85 28.73 13.65
N SER A 228 6.08 28.31 13.33
CA SER A 228 6.49 27.83 12.00
C SER A 228 7.25 26.50 12.12
N PRO A 229 6.56 25.43 12.56
CA PRO A 229 7.22 24.18 12.84
C PRO A 229 7.70 23.51 11.54
N PRO A 230 8.66 22.56 11.62
CA PRO A 230 9.16 21.82 10.45
C PRO A 230 8.11 20.83 9.94
N TRP A 231 7.12 21.34 9.21
CA TRP A 231 5.90 20.64 8.86
C TRP A 231 6.14 19.32 8.12
N GLU A 232 7.00 19.28 7.11
CA GLU A 232 7.28 18.03 6.38
C GLU A 232 7.85 16.94 7.28
N THR A 233 8.68 17.34 8.26
CA THR A 233 9.28 16.41 9.23
C THR A 233 8.21 15.93 10.20
N ILE A 234 7.34 16.81 10.70
CA ILE A 234 6.21 16.42 11.56
C ILE A 234 5.28 15.46 10.83
N VAL A 235 4.93 15.78 9.60
CA VAL A 235 4.05 14.98 8.73
C VAL A 235 4.65 13.58 8.53
N LEU A 236 5.94 13.49 8.22
CA LEU A 236 6.64 12.20 8.13
C LEU A 236 6.62 11.43 9.46
N ALA A 237 6.91 12.08 10.60
CA ALA A 237 6.85 11.44 11.91
C ALA A 237 5.46 10.88 12.22
N LEU A 238 4.41 11.66 11.95
CA LEU A 238 3.03 11.28 12.17
C LEU A 238 2.59 10.13 11.26
N LEU A 239 2.99 10.14 9.99
CA LEU A 239 2.76 9.02 9.08
C LEU A 239 3.38 7.72 9.61
N LEU A 240 4.65 7.77 10.03
CA LEU A 240 5.37 6.59 10.54
C LEU A 240 4.69 5.94 11.74
N VAL A 241 4.13 6.75 12.66
CA VAL A 241 3.46 6.23 13.87
C VAL A 241 1.99 5.87 13.64
N THR A 242 1.33 6.50 12.67
CA THR A 242 -0.09 6.19 12.36
C THR A 242 -0.24 4.97 11.46
N TRP A 243 0.82 4.59 10.73
CA TRP A 243 0.84 3.46 9.80
C TRP A 243 1.76 2.31 10.23
N PRO A 244 1.41 1.56 11.28
CA PRO A 244 2.13 0.33 11.61
C PRO A 244 1.79 -0.79 10.61
N ALA A 245 2.70 -1.76 10.49
CA ALA A 245 2.36 -3.04 9.89
C ALA A 245 1.28 -3.77 10.71
N GLY A 246 0.41 -4.51 10.03
CA GLY A 246 -0.50 -5.46 10.67
C GLY A 246 0.27 -6.59 11.36
N ILE A 247 -0.37 -7.24 12.34
CA ILE A 247 0.26 -8.28 13.17
C ILE A 247 -0.19 -9.71 12.82
N HIS A 248 -1.24 -9.87 12.02
CA HIS A 248 -1.87 -11.16 11.68
C HIS A 248 -1.48 -11.65 10.30
N GLU A 249 -1.10 -12.91 10.16
CA GLU A 249 -0.76 -13.52 8.86
C GLU A 249 -2.04 -13.94 8.16
N ASP A 250 -2.18 -13.52 6.90
CA ASP A 250 -3.30 -13.96 6.09
C ASP A 250 -3.07 -15.43 5.74
N ALA A 251 -4.14 -16.21 5.74
CA ALA A 251 -4.08 -17.55 5.21
C ALA A 251 -3.64 -17.49 3.73
N PRO A 252 -2.87 -18.49 3.24
CA PRO A 252 -2.54 -18.54 1.84
C PRO A 252 -3.83 -18.67 1.02
N SER A 253 -4.01 -17.79 0.04
CA SER A 253 -5.19 -17.85 -0.84
C SER A 253 -5.14 -19.12 -1.69
N LYS A 254 -6.29 -19.77 -1.87
CA LYS A 254 -6.46 -20.93 -2.79
C LYS A 254 -6.14 -20.57 -4.25
N TYR A 255 -6.27 -19.31 -4.61
CA TYR A 255 -6.19 -18.85 -5.99
C TYR A 255 -4.91 -18.05 -6.24
N PRO A 256 -4.47 -17.93 -7.51
CA PRO A 256 -3.36 -17.05 -7.86
C PRO A 256 -3.62 -15.62 -7.40
N VAL A 257 -2.56 -14.97 -6.94
CA VAL A 257 -2.61 -13.61 -6.38
C VAL A 257 -1.87 -12.67 -7.31
N SER A 258 -2.46 -11.50 -7.55
CA SER A 258 -1.81 -10.42 -8.31
C SER A 258 -0.48 -10.02 -7.67
N PRO A 259 0.58 -9.72 -8.44
CA PRO A 259 1.82 -9.16 -7.91
C PRO A 259 1.59 -7.82 -7.17
N MET A 260 0.44 -7.16 -7.41
CA MET A 260 0.06 -5.95 -6.69
C MET A 260 -0.22 -6.17 -5.20
N ALA A 261 -0.48 -7.40 -4.76
CA ALA A 261 -0.70 -7.72 -3.34
C ALA A 261 0.56 -7.55 -2.49
N THR A 262 1.74 -7.76 -3.08
CA THR A 262 3.01 -7.56 -2.38
C THR A 262 3.65 -6.21 -2.69
N ALA A 263 3.29 -5.59 -3.82
CA ALA A 263 3.80 -4.28 -4.21
C ALA A 263 3.43 -3.18 -3.18
N GLN A 264 4.37 -2.27 -2.91
CA GLN A 264 4.30 -1.29 -1.82
C GLN A 264 4.09 -1.89 -0.42
N ASN A 265 4.44 -3.18 -0.22
CA ASN A 265 4.17 -3.91 1.01
C ASN A 265 2.68 -3.93 1.43
N LEU A 266 1.76 -3.90 0.47
CA LEU A 266 0.32 -3.88 0.76
C LEU A 266 -0.12 -5.02 1.71
N HIS A 267 0.35 -6.25 1.45
CA HIS A 267 0.20 -7.42 2.34
C HIS A 267 0.64 -7.22 3.80
N LEU A 268 1.60 -6.32 4.09
CA LEU A 268 2.00 -6.02 5.46
C LEU A 268 1.03 -5.06 6.15
N PHE A 269 0.35 -4.20 5.40
CA PHE A 269 -0.56 -3.19 5.95
C PHE A 269 -2.01 -3.67 6.01
N ASN A 270 -2.41 -4.67 5.23
CA ASN A 270 -3.79 -5.18 5.17
C ASN A 270 -4.45 -5.36 6.54
N ASN A 271 -3.72 -5.94 7.49
CA ASN A 271 -4.20 -6.23 8.85
C ASN A 271 -3.89 -5.14 9.89
N MET A 272 -3.61 -3.92 9.44
CA MET A 272 -3.50 -2.78 10.36
C MET A 272 -4.82 -2.61 11.11
N GLU A 273 -4.76 -2.52 12.43
CA GLU A 273 -5.97 -2.38 13.24
C GLU A 273 -6.47 -0.93 13.21
N LEU A 274 -7.68 -0.73 12.67
CA LEU A 274 -8.33 0.59 12.59
C LEU A 274 -9.18 0.85 13.83
N THR A 275 -8.54 0.91 15.00
CA THR A 275 -9.23 1.26 16.25
C THR A 275 -9.76 2.70 16.22
N PRO A 276 -10.78 3.06 17.00
CA PRO A 276 -11.26 4.45 17.09
C PRO A 276 -10.13 5.44 17.42
N GLY A 277 -9.19 5.05 18.29
CA GLY A 277 -8.00 5.85 18.61
C GLY A 277 -7.07 6.04 17.41
N ARG A 278 -6.88 5.00 16.58
CA ARG A 278 -6.06 5.08 15.36
C ARG A 278 -6.70 5.97 14.30
N ILE A 279 -8.01 5.86 14.10
CA ILE A 279 -8.77 6.73 13.20
C ILE A 279 -8.63 8.19 13.63
N GLN A 280 -8.73 8.49 14.93
CA GLN A 280 -8.50 9.85 15.45
C GLN A 280 -7.07 10.34 15.18
N GLN A 281 -6.06 9.48 15.27
CA GLN A 281 -4.68 9.87 14.95
C GLN A 281 -4.50 10.15 13.45
N ILE A 282 -5.11 9.35 12.57
CA ILE A 282 -5.13 9.58 11.12
C ILE A 282 -5.80 10.93 10.81
N GLN A 283 -6.95 11.22 11.43
CA GLN A 283 -7.62 12.52 11.29
C GLN A 283 -6.73 13.68 11.76
N ARG A 284 -5.97 13.51 12.85
CA ARG A 284 -5.01 14.53 13.32
C ARG A 284 -3.86 14.73 12.34
N LEU A 285 -3.31 13.66 11.78
CA LEU A 285 -2.29 13.74 10.71
C LEU A 285 -2.82 14.58 9.55
N TYR A 286 -4.06 14.35 9.13
CA TYR A 286 -4.64 15.11 8.03
C TYR A 286 -4.86 16.59 8.35
N ARG A 287 -5.29 16.95 9.55
CA ARG A 287 -5.38 18.37 9.96
C ARG A 287 -4.03 19.09 9.93
N VAL A 288 -2.93 18.37 10.13
CA VAL A 288 -1.57 18.92 10.01
C VAL A 288 -1.17 19.21 8.56
N LEU A 289 -1.82 18.56 7.59
CA LEU A 289 -1.60 18.83 6.16
C LEU A 289 -2.39 20.03 5.66
N GLU A 290 -3.47 20.44 6.33
CA GLU A 290 -4.31 21.58 5.91
C GLU A 290 -3.50 22.88 5.73
N PRO A 291 -2.64 23.32 6.67
CA PRO A 291 -1.85 24.54 6.51
C PRO A 291 -0.83 24.50 5.37
N LEU A 292 -0.47 23.29 4.90
CA LEU A 292 0.44 23.11 3.77
C LEU A 292 -0.29 23.24 2.42
N GLY A 293 -1.62 23.30 2.40
CA GLY A 293 -2.40 23.17 1.16
C GLY A 293 -2.69 21.71 0.80
N GLY A 294 -2.71 20.82 1.79
CA GLY A 294 -2.97 19.39 1.59
C GLY A 294 -1.75 18.66 1.02
N LEU A 295 -2.01 17.64 0.19
CA LEU A 295 -0.93 16.85 -0.41
C LEU A 295 -0.07 17.66 -1.39
N ASP A 296 -0.65 18.55 -2.18
CA ASP A 296 0.09 19.41 -3.12
C ASP A 296 1.12 20.32 -2.44
N GLY A 297 0.98 20.55 -1.12
CA GLY A 297 1.90 21.31 -0.29
C GLY A 297 3.22 20.62 0.04
N LEU A 298 3.35 19.32 -0.22
CA LEU A 298 4.54 18.55 0.12
C LEU A 298 5.60 18.70 -0.97
N SER A 299 6.81 19.13 -0.58
CA SER A 299 7.91 19.37 -1.55
C SER A 299 8.59 18.09 -2.01
N THR A 300 8.47 17.00 -1.23
CA THR A 300 9.20 15.75 -1.48
C THR A 300 8.34 14.75 -2.27
N PRO A 301 8.74 14.35 -3.50
CA PRO A 301 7.96 13.41 -4.32
C PRO A 301 7.68 12.07 -3.65
N ASP A 302 8.66 11.52 -2.92
CA ASP A 302 8.47 10.25 -2.19
C ASP A 302 7.43 10.38 -1.07
N HIS A 303 7.31 11.56 -0.44
CA HIS A 303 6.25 11.80 0.53
C HIS A 303 4.89 11.80 -0.18
N LEU A 304 4.74 12.50 -1.31
CA LEU A 304 3.51 12.51 -2.10
C LEU A 304 3.01 11.08 -2.38
N HIS A 305 3.86 10.22 -2.92
CA HIS A 305 3.48 8.84 -3.21
C HIS A 305 3.01 8.07 -1.97
N VAL A 306 3.72 8.20 -0.84
CA VAL A 306 3.35 7.45 0.38
C VAL A 306 2.08 8.00 1.01
N PHE A 307 1.88 9.31 1.04
CA PHE A 307 0.67 9.91 1.58
C PHE A 307 -0.56 9.61 0.71
N SER A 308 -0.43 9.71 -0.61
CA SER A 308 -1.51 9.33 -1.53
C SER A 308 -1.86 7.85 -1.41
N PHE A 309 -0.85 6.97 -1.29
CA PHE A 309 -1.08 5.55 -1.03
C PHE A 309 -1.80 5.32 0.30
N ALA A 310 -1.34 5.97 1.36
CA ALA A 310 -1.92 5.88 2.69
C ALA A 310 -3.40 6.30 2.70
N ASP A 311 -3.71 7.48 2.17
CA ASP A 311 -5.10 7.97 2.10
C ASP A 311 -5.98 7.02 1.29
N THR A 312 -5.50 6.61 0.11
CA THR A 312 -6.19 5.64 -0.76
C THR A 312 -6.47 4.32 -0.05
N PHE A 313 -5.51 3.77 0.70
CA PHE A 313 -5.68 2.52 1.42
C PHE A 313 -6.72 2.63 2.55
N VAL A 314 -6.67 3.68 3.37
CA VAL A 314 -7.65 3.86 4.46
C VAL A 314 -9.05 4.03 3.88
N SER A 315 -9.19 4.85 2.85
CA SER A 315 -10.45 5.07 2.15
C SER A 315 -11.01 3.80 1.52
N SER A 316 -10.15 2.98 0.90
CA SER A 316 -10.53 1.68 0.35
C SER A 316 -11.04 0.72 1.42
N ARG A 317 -10.36 0.68 2.58
CA ARG A 317 -10.76 -0.20 3.70
C ARG A 317 -12.04 0.22 4.39
N LEU A 318 -12.29 1.52 4.48
CA LEU A 318 -13.47 2.08 5.14
C LEU A 318 -14.65 2.25 4.17
N GLY A 319 -14.44 2.09 2.86
CA GLY A 319 -15.48 2.34 1.85
C GLY A 319 -15.88 3.82 1.78
N VAL A 320 -14.94 4.74 2.05
CA VAL A 320 -15.17 6.19 2.05
C VAL A 320 -14.32 6.90 1.01
N ARG A 321 -14.69 8.14 0.68
CA ARG A 321 -13.90 9.00 -0.21
C ARG A 321 -12.51 9.32 0.41
N PRO A 322 -11.43 9.36 -0.39
CA PRO A 322 -10.14 9.93 0.01
C PRO A 322 -10.30 11.35 0.52
N LEU A 323 -9.63 11.70 1.62
CA LEU A 323 -9.81 13.03 2.21
C LEU A 323 -9.25 14.12 1.29
N TRP A 324 -8.13 13.82 0.63
CA TRP A 324 -7.45 14.76 -0.25
C TRP A 324 -7.70 14.42 -1.72
N PRO A 325 -7.74 15.42 -2.60
CA PRO A 325 -7.70 15.14 -4.03
C PRO A 325 -6.38 14.48 -4.41
N TRP A 326 -6.39 13.77 -5.53
CA TRP A 326 -5.17 13.20 -6.09
C TRP A 326 -4.15 14.32 -6.38
N PRO A 327 -2.86 14.19 -6.00
CA PRO A 327 -1.92 15.29 -6.13
C PRO A 327 -1.64 15.65 -7.58
N LYS A 328 -1.54 16.95 -7.88
CA LYS A 328 -1.31 17.47 -9.24
C LYS A 328 0.01 16.97 -9.84
N ASN A 329 1.03 16.86 -9.00
CA ASN A 329 2.35 16.36 -9.40
C ASN A 329 2.36 14.86 -9.77
N LEU A 330 1.25 14.15 -9.54
CA LEU A 330 1.06 12.74 -9.91
C LEU A 330 -0.05 12.56 -10.97
N HIS A 331 -0.48 13.64 -11.65
CA HIS A 331 -1.53 13.56 -12.69
C HIS A 331 -1.07 12.84 -13.96
N ASP A 332 0.23 12.72 -14.18
CA ASP A 332 0.82 11.90 -15.24
C ASP A 332 0.33 10.44 -15.18
N ALA A 333 -0.03 9.96 -13.98
CA ALA A 333 -0.64 8.65 -13.79
C ALA A 333 -1.95 8.42 -14.58
N PHE A 334 -2.71 9.47 -14.90
CA PHE A 334 -3.97 9.35 -15.65
C PHE A 334 -3.76 9.17 -17.15
N GLU A 335 -2.61 9.62 -17.67
CA GLU A 335 -2.22 9.48 -19.07
C GLU A 335 -1.17 8.38 -19.29
N ALA A 336 -0.71 7.77 -18.19
CA ALA A 336 0.22 6.67 -18.22
C ALA A 336 -0.32 5.50 -19.04
N PHE A 337 0.60 4.78 -19.69
CA PHE A 337 0.31 3.61 -20.52
C PHE A 337 -0.53 3.86 -21.77
N ASN A 338 -0.81 5.11 -22.15
CA ASN A 338 -1.40 5.44 -23.46
C ASN A 338 -0.54 4.92 -24.62
N ASN A 339 0.78 4.87 -24.44
CA ASN A 339 1.76 4.42 -25.43
C ASN A 339 2.44 3.10 -25.02
N LEU A 340 1.73 2.24 -24.28
CA LEU A 340 2.28 0.97 -23.81
C LEU A 340 2.71 0.10 -25.00
N VAL A 341 3.94 -0.42 -24.96
CA VAL A 341 4.44 -1.33 -25.99
C VAL A 341 3.90 -2.73 -25.67
N LEU A 342 2.91 -3.17 -26.45
CA LEU A 342 2.26 -4.46 -26.27
C LEU A 342 3.01 -5.56 -27.04
N ASP A 343 3.15 -6.71 -26.40
CA ASP A 343 3.50 -7.95 -27.09
C ASP A 343 2.23 -8.61 -27.68
N PRO A 344 2.34 -9.70 -28.46
CA PRO A 344 1.18 -10.29 -29.12
C PRO A 344 0.04 -10.68 -28.16
N ASP A 345 0.36 -11.23 -26.99
CA ASP A 345 -0.63 -11.64 -26.00
C ASP A 345 -1.36 -10.44 -25.39
N ALA A 346 -0.61 -9.42 -24.93
CA ALA A 346 -1.20 -8.19 -24.40
C ALA A 346 -1.97 -7.42 -25.48
N PHE A 347 -1.53 -7.50 -26.75
CA PHE A 347 -2.24 -6.91 -27.87
C PHE A 347 -3.60 -7.56 -28.07
N GLN A 348 -3.69 -8.90 -28.08
CA GLN A 348 -4.98 -9.59 -28.18
C GLN A 348 -5.92 -9.21 -27.03
N LEU A 349 -5.42 -9.19 -25.79
CA LEU A 349 -6.20 -8.76 -24.63
C LEU A 349 -6.68 -7.31 -24.78
N SER A 350 -5.82 -6.41 -25.26
CA SER A 350 -6.17 -5.00 -25.49
C SER A 350 -7.24 -4.79 -26.56
N LEU A 351 -7.36 -5.72 -27.53
CA LEU A 351 -8.38 -5.63 -28.56
C LEU A 351 -9.76 -5.84 -27.97
N VAL A 352 -9.93 -6.73 -26.99
CA VAL A 352 -11.24 -7.13 -26.48
C VAL A 352 -11.64 -6.41 -25.20
N MET A 353 -10.69 -6.21 -24.28
CA MET A 353 -10.94 -5.69 -22.95
C MET A 353 -11.46 -4.25 -22.99
N GLY A 354 -12.56 -4.02 -22.28
CA GLY A 354 -13.21 -2.71 -22.16
C GLY A 354 -14.35 -2.45 -23.15
N ARG A 355 -14.50 -3.26 -24.20
CA ARG A 355 -15.59 -3.12 -25.18
C ARG A 355 -16.98 -3.34 -24.60
N GLY A 356 -17.09 -4.18 -23.57
CA GLY A 356 -18.36 -4.48 -22.90
C GLY A 356 -18.99 -3.29 -22.17
N PHE A 357 -18.23 -2.21 -21.92
CA PHE A 357 -18.73 -1.03 -21.22
C PHE A 357 -19.44 -0.01 -22.13
N SER A 358 -19.81 -0.38 -23.36
CA SER A 358 -20.43 0.54 -24.33
C SER A 358 -21.78 1.14 -23.88
N CYS A 359 -22.48 0.48 -22.96
CA CYS A 359 -23.73 0.96 -22.38
C CYS A 359 -23.54 1.92 -21.18
N VAL A 360 -22.31 2.11 -20.69
CA VAL A 360 -22.01 3.01 -19.57
C VAL A 360 -21.97 4.45 -20.07
N LYS A 361 -22.95 5.27 -19.66
CA LYS A 361 -23.07 6.68 -20.08
C LYS A 361 -22.22 7.65 -19.26
N ASN A 362 -21.87 7.29 -18.02
CA ASN A 362 -21.09 8.17 -17.15
C ASN A 362 -19.64 8.28 -17.67
N ALA A 363 -19.28 9.45 -18.19
CA ALA A 363 -17.98 9.68 -18.82
C ALA A 363 -16.80 9.55 -17.85
N GLN A 364 -16.97 9.91 -16.57
CA GLN A 364 -15.91 9.78 -15.57
C GLN A 364 -15.62 8.32 -15.26
N LEU A 365 -16.66 7.51 -15.04
CA LEU A 365 -16.55 6.07 -14.84
C LEU A 365 -15.94 5.39 -16.07
N LEU A 366 -16.38 5.75 -17.29
CA LEU A 366 -15.83 5.17 -18.51
C LEU A 366 -14.34 5.45 -18.69
N ARG A 367 -13.89 6.69 -18.43
CA ARG A 367 -12.44 7.02 -18.44
C ARG A 367 -11.66 6.19 -17.43
N LEU A 368 -12.21 6.00 -16.24
CA LEU A 368 -11.60 5.22 -15.18
C LEU A 368 -11.53 3.72 -15.50
N LEU A 369 -12.57 3.17 -16.12
CA LEU A 369 -12.59 1.80 -16.64
C LEU A 369 -11.50 1.59 -17.69
N MET A 370 -11.32 2.54 -18.61
CA MET A 370 -10.24 2.45 -19.62
C MET A 370 -8.85 2.55 -18.99
N LEU A 371 -8.68 3.40 -17.97
CA LEU A 371 -7.43 3.46 -17.21
C LEU A 371 -7.15 2.15 -16.47
N ALA A 372 -8.16 1.55 -15.85
CA ALA A 372 -8.06 0.24 -15.21
C ALA A 372 -7.68 -0.85 -16.22
N CYS A 373 -8.25 -0.86 -17.42
CA CYS A 373 -7.87 -1.79 -18.50
C CYS A 373 -6.37 -1.66 -18.84
N ARG A 374 -5.87 -0.43 -19.02
CA ARG A 374 -4.45 -0.18 -19.30
C ARG A 374 -3.54 -0.58 -18.14
N ALA A 375 -3.96 -0.31 -16.90
CA ALA A 375 -3.25 -0.74 -15.71
C ALA A 375 -3.14 -2.27 -15.66
N THR A 376 -4.21 -2.99 -15.99
CA THR A 376 -4.22 -4.46 -16.08
C THR A 376 -3.24 -4.97 -17.13
N LEU A 377 -3.18 -4.35 -18.33
CA LEU A 377 -2.20 -4.71 -19.36
C LEU A 377 -0.75 -4.51 -18.86
N ALA A 378 -0.49 -3.41 -18.15
CA ALA A 378 0.82 -3.14 -17.57
C ALA A 378 1.19 -4.17 -16.49
N VAL A 379 0.25 -4.55 -15.63
CA VAL A 379 0.42 -5.62 -14.63
C VAL A 379 0.70 -6.96 -15.31
N ASP A 380 -0.01 -7.28 -16.39
CA ASP A 380 0.17 -8.53 -17.14
C ASP A 380 1.58 -8.62 -17.76
N LEU A 381 2.02 -7.56 -18.45
CA LEU A 381 3.38 -7.48 -19.00
C LEU A 381 4.45 -7.64 -17.91
N TYR A 382 4.24 -6.99 -16.76
CA TYR A 382 5.15 -7.09 -15.61
C TYR A 382 5.18 -8.51 -15.02
N GLN A 383 4.02 -9.14 -14.83
CA GLN A 383 3.89 -10.50 -14.31
C GLN A 383 4.59 -11.52 -15.21
N ARG A 384 4.46 -11.36 -16.53
CA ARG A 384 5.13 -12.20 -17.54
C ARG A 384 6.60 -11.81 -17.77
N ARG A 385 7.09 -10.77 -17.08
CA ARG A 385 8.48 -10.26 -17.15
C ARG A 385 8.90 -9.89 -18.57
N VAL A 386 7.98 -9.29 -19.33
CA VAL A 386 8.27 -8.81 -20.68
C VAL A 386 9.30 -7.66 -20.60
N PRO A 387 10.35 -7.61 -21.43
CA PRO A 387 11.37 -6.56 -21.36
C PRO A 387 10.84 -5.13 -21.51
N ALA A 388 9.70 -4.95 -22.19
CA ALA A 388 9.04 -3.66 -22.37
C ALA A 388 8.01 -3.33 -21.27
N ALA A 389 7.90 -4.19 -20.23
CA ALA A 389 6.99 -3.96 -19.13
C ALA A 389 7.35 -2.68 -18.36
N PRO A 390 6.36 -1.87 -17.95
CA PRO A 390 6.62 -0.73 -17.09
C PRO A 390 7.21 -1.15 -15.75
N THR A 391 7.86 -0.21 -15.09
CA THR A 391 8.39 -0.43 -13.75
C THR A 391 7.27 -0.63 -12.73
N ILE A 392 7.54 -1.40 -11.69
CA ILE A 392 6.57 -1.62 -10.60
C ILE A 392 6.15 -0.32 -9.91
N ARG A 393 7.02 0.71 -9.91
CA ARG A 393 6.72 2.05 -9.39
C ARG A 393 5.67 2.77 -10.23
N GLU A 394 5.81 2.76 -11.55
CA GLU A 394 4.83 3.34 -12.47
C GLU A 394 3.49 2.63 -12.34
N ILE A 395 3.49 1.29 -12.36
CA ILE A 395 2.28 0.47 -12.21
C ILE A 395 1.57 0.79 -10.89
N CYS A 396 2.29 0.87 -9.78
CA CYS A 396 1.70 1.20 -8.48
C CYS A 396 1.16 2.63 -8.41
N THR A 397 1.79 3.58 -9.10
CA THR A 397 1.30 4.96 -9.16
C THR A 397 -0.05 5.01 -9.88
N VAL A 398 -0.16 4.36 -11.05
CA VAL A 398 -1.42 4.27 -11.81
C VAL A 398 -2.47 3.48 -11.04
N ARG A 399 -2.11 2.34 -10.45
CA ARG A 399 -2.99 1.55 -9.58
C ARG A 399 -3.59 2.41 -8.47
N ASN A 400 -2.76 3.14 -7.73
CA ASN A 400 -3.21 3.97 -6.63
C ASN A 400 -4.12 5.09 -7.13
N ALA A 401 -3.82 5.69 -8.29
CA ALA A 401 -4.68 6.69 -8.93
C ALA A 401 -6.05 6.10 -9.30
N VAL A 402 -6.09 4.89 -9.89
CA VAL A 402 -7.33 4.17 -10.21
C VAL A 402 -8.15 3.94 -8.93
N GLN A 403 -7.53 3.36 -7.90
CA GLN A 403 -8.23 3.07 -6.64
C GLN A 403 -8.74 4.34 -5.96
N HIS A 404 -7.92 5.39 -5.93
CA HIS A 404 -8.30 6.70 -5.39
C HIS A 404 -9.52 7.26 -6.12
N GLN A 405 -9.50 7.26 -7.46
CA GLN A 405 -10.62 7.76 -8.26
C GLN A 405 -11.88 6.90 -8.08
N LEU A 406 -11.75 5.58 -7.97
CA LEU A 406 -12.87 4.68 -7.70
C LEU A 406 -13.54 4.97 -6.35
N CYS A 407 -12.75 5.18 -5.29
CA CYS A 407 -13.27 5.57 -3.98
C CYS A 407 -13.83 7.01 -3.96
N SER A 408 -13.43 7.85 -4.93
CA SER A 408 -13.90 9.23 -5.06
C SER A 408 -15.25 9.34 -5.78
N LEU A 409 -15.67 8.30 -6.51
CA LEU A 409 -16.97 8.24 -7.18
C LEU A 409 -18.10 8.07 -6.16
N ASP A 410 -19.03 9.02 -6.16
CA ASP A 410 -20.19 8.98 -5.26
C ASP A 410 -21.20 7.92 -5.73
N PRO A 411 -21.88 7.22 -4.80
CA PRO A 411 -23.08 6.48 -5.12
C PRO A 411 -24.19 7.46 -5.58
N PRO A 412 -25.21 6.97 -6.32
CA PRO A 412 -26.38 7.78 -6.65
C PRO A 412 -27.01 8.39 -5.39
N PRO A 413 -27.39 9.68 -5.41
CA PRO A 413 -27.96 10.35 -4.24
C PRO A 413 -29.41 9.93 -3.96
N ASP A 414 -30.12 9.47 -4.99
CA ASP A 414 -31.54 9.15 -4.90
C ASP A 414 -31.77 7.77 -4.30
N LEU A 415 -32.78 7.67 -3.42
CA LEU A 415 -33.22 6.40 -2.82
C LEU A 415 -33.75 5.42 -3.87
N VAL A 416 -34.37 5.95 -4.92
CA VAL A 416 -34.80 5.20 -6.11
C VAL A 416 -34.00 5.75 -7.29
N PRO A 417 -32.84 5.16 -7.60
CA PRO A 417 -31.98 5.64 -8.68
C PRO A 417 -32.68 5.50 -10.04
N SER A 418 -32.33 6.36 -10.98
CA SER A 418 -32.72 6.15 -12.39
C SER A 418 -32.09 4.84 -12.91
N HIS A 419 -32.56 4.36 -14.07
CA HIS A 419 -31.96 3.19 -14.71
C HIS A 419 -30.47 3.39 -15.00
N ASP A 420 -30.08 4.57 -15.51
CA ASP A 420 -28.69 4.90 -15.81
C ASP A 420 -27.83 5.00 -14.53
N ASP A 421 -28.40 5.53 -13.43
CA ASP A 421 -27.73 5.60 -12.13
C ASP A 421 -27.55 4.20 -11.51
N SER A 422 -28.51 3.30 -11.73
CA SER A 422 -28.45 1.91 -11.28
C SER A 422 -27.34 1.15 -12.00
N LEU A 423 -27.25 1.30 -13.34
CA LEU A 423 -26.15 0.75 -14.14
C LEU A 423 -24.80 1.33 -13.68
N TYR A 424 -24.72 2.67 -13.53
CA TYR A 424 -23.52 3.33 -13.03
C TYR A 424 -23.06 2.75 -11.69
N ASN A 425 -23.97 2.62 -10.71
CA ASN A 425 -23.62 2.17 -9.37
C ASN A 425 -23.20 0.71 -9.34
N MET A 426 -23.89 -0.15 -10.09
CA MET A 426 -23.54 -1.55 -10.23
C MET A 426 -22.13 -1.71 -10.81
N VAL A 427 -21.82 -0.99 -11.90
CA VAL A 427 -20.49 -1.04 -12.53
C VAL A 427 -19.42 -0.46 -11.62
N ARG A 428 -19.70 0.64 -10.92
CA ARG A 428 -18.78 1.24 -9.93
C ARG A 428 -18.40 0.22 -8.86
N LEU A 429 -19.38 -0.49 -8.28
CA LEU A 429 -19.16 -1.50 -7.24
C LEU A 429 -18.44 -2.75 -7.77
N ALA A 430 -18.82 -3.26 -8.95
CA ALA A 430 -18.13 -4.37 -9.59
C ALA A 430 -16.68 -4.03 -9.97
N THR A 431 -16.41 -2.77 -10.34
CA THR A 431 -15.05 -2.29 -10.61
C THR A 431 -14.20 -2.17 -9.34
N LEU A 432 -14.81 -1.75 -8.21
CA LEU A 432 -14.14 -1.78 -6.90
C LEU A 432 -13.76 -3.21 -6.51
N ILE A 433 -14.64 -4.19 -6.75
CA ILE A 433 -14.35 -5.61 -6.54
C ILE A 433 -13.20 -6.07 -7.44
N TYR A 434 -13.25 -5.74 -8.73
CA TYR A 434 -12.17 -6.06 -9.67
C TYR A 434 -10.83 -5.49 -9.19
N SER A 435 -10.82 -4.21 -8.77
CA SER A 435 -9.63 -3.57 -8.24
C SER A 435 -9.10 -4.33 -7.02
N ASP A 436 -9.97 -4.68 -6.08
CA ASP A 436 -9.61 -5.44 -4.87
C ASP A 436 -9.23 -6.92 -5.11
N LEU A 437 -9.43 -7.45 -6.31
CA LEU A 437 -8.91 -8.75 -6.72
C LEU A 437 -7.58 -8.62 -7.48
N VAL A 438 -7.45 -7.60 -8.32
CA VAL A 438 -6.38 -7.49 -9.32
C VAL A 438 -5.45 -6.31 -9.09
N LEU A 439 -5.99 -5.09 -9.08
CA LEU A 439 -5.19 -3.87 -9.09
C LEU A 439 -4.73 -3.52 -7.68
N PHE A 440 -5.64 -3.34 -6.73
CA PHE A 440 -5.38 -2.96 -5.33
C PHE A 440 -5.85 -4.06 -4.36
N PRO A 441 -5.25 -5.25 -4.38
CA PRO A 441 -5.78 -6.39 -3.63
C PRO A 441 -5.54 -6.28 -2.12
N LEU A 442 -6.62 -6.11 -1.37
CA LEU A 442 -6.63 -6.20 0.09
C LEU A 442 -6.84 -7.65 0.53
N GLY A 443 -6.22 -8.02 1.66
CA GLY A 443 -6.27 -9.37 2.22
C GLY A 443 -7.70 -9.82 2.53
N GLU A 444 -7.95 -11.13 2.50
CA GLU A 444 -9.27 -11.73 2.76
C GLU A 444 -9.76 -11.49 4.21
N SER A 445 -8.81 -11.29 5.13
CA SER A 445 -9.05 -10.83 6.50
C SER A 445 -9.74 -9.47 6.61
N VAL A 446 -9.64 -8.65 5.55
CA VAL A 446 -10.30 -7.35 5.47
C VAL A 446 -11.65 -7.58 4.81
N SER A 447 -12.74 -7.33 5.55
CA SER A 447 -14.13 -7.57 5.11
C SER A 447 -14.61 -6.65 3.96
N VAL A 448 -13.70 -6.05 3.19
CA VAL A 448 -13.99 -5.17 2.06
C VAL A 448 -14.70 -5.93 0.95
N LYS A 449 -14.24 -7.13 0.57
CA LYS A 449 -14.88 -7.98 -0.45
C LYS A 449 -16.32 -8.29 -0.07
N SER A 450 -16.54 -8.70 1.19
CA SER A 450 -17.86 -9.02 1.71
C SER A 450 -18.79 -7.81 1.72
N GLN A 451 -18.28 -6.63 2.12
CA GLN A 451 -19.04 -5.39 2.10
C GLN A 451 -19.41 -4.97 0.67
N LEU A 452 -18.45 -5.01 -0.26
CA LEU A 452 -18.69 -4.67 -1.67
C LEU A 452 -19.67 -5.65 -2.32
N ALA A 453 -19.59 -6.95 -2.00
CA ALA A 453 -20.54 -7.95 -2.48
C ALA A 453 -21.95 -7.70 -1.95
N TYR A 454 -22.09 -7.29 -0.69
CA TYR A 454 -23.38 -6.90 -0.13
C TYR A 454 -23.97 -5.66 -0.82
N ASP A 455 -23.15 -4.61 -0.99
CA ASP A 455 -23.61 -3.36 -1.63
C ASP A 455 -23.94 -3.57 -3.11
N LEU A 456 -23.16 -4.39 -3.83
CA LEU A 456 -23.43 -4.76 -5.22
C LEU A 456 -24.74 -5.55 -5.34
N ARG A 457 -25.01 -6.46 -4.39
CA ARG A 457 -26.25 -7.22 -4.37
C ARG A 457 -27.45 -6.27 -4.26
N LYS A 458 -27.41 -5.30 -3.34
CA LYS A 458 -28.47 -4.29 -3.23
C LYS A 458 -28.67 -3.51 -4.52
N ALA A 459 -27.58 -3.09 -5.18
CA ALA A 459 -27.66 -2.36 -6.43
C ALA A 459 -28.32 -3.21 -7.55
N LEU A 460 -27.98 -4.50 -7.62
CA LEU A 460 -28.58 -5.46 -8.56
C LEU A 460 -30.05 -5.74 -8.25
N GLU A 461 -30.42 -5.94 -6.98
CA GLU A 461 -31.81 -6.16 -6.57
C GLU A 461 -32.69 -4.95 -6.98
N LEU A 462 -32.20 -3.72 -6.76
CA LEU A 462 -32.88 -2.50 -7.20
C LEU A 462 -33.03 -2.45 -8.72
N LEU A 463 -31.98 -2.77 -9.48
CA LEU A 463 -32.02 -2.84 -10.94
C LEU A 463 -33.09 -3.83 -11.43
N PHE A 464 -33.16 -5.02 -10.81
CA PHE A 464 -34.13 -6.05 -11.17
C PHE A 464 -35.58 -5.70 -10.82
N THR A 465 -35.81 -4.84 -9.82
CA THR A 465 -37.16 -4.30 -9.55
C THR A 465 -37.59 -3.20 -10.52
N GLY A 466 -36.64 -2.62 -11.26
CA GLY A 466 -36.86 -1.49 -12.15
C GLY A 466 -37.37 -1.89 -13.54
N VAL A 467 -36.97 -1.09 -14.53
CA VAL A 467 -37.31 -1.34 -15.94
C VAL A 467 -36.52 -2.58 -16.42
N PRO A 468 -37.16 -3.52 -17.15
CA PRO A 468 -36.46 -4.66 -17.73
C PRO A 468 -35.28 -4.21 -18.59
N LEU A 469 -34.18 -4.95 -18.53
CA LEU A 469 -33.01 -4.73 -19.40
C LEU A 469 -33.45 -4.87 -20.86
N LYS A 470 -33.18 -3.85 -21.68
CA LYS A 470 -33.68 -3.81 -23.07
C LYS A 470 -32.58 -4.17 -24.07
N ALA A 471 -31.34 -3.82 -23.76
CA ALA A 471 -30.22 -4.03 -24.66
C ALA A 471 -29.38 -5.23 -24.24
N GLN A 472 -28.95 -6.04 -25.21
CA GLN A 472 -28.04 -7.17 -24.99
C GLN A 472 -26.79 -6.77 -24.20
N ALA A 473 -26.23 -5.59 -24.48
CA ALA A 473 -25.07 -5.06 -23.77
C ALA A 473 -25.31 -4.83 -22.26
N GLU A 474 -26.54 -4.49 -21.87
CA GLU A 474 -26.91 -4.32 -20.45
C GLU A 474 -27.02 -5.67 -19.75
N CYS A 475 -27.56 -6.69 -20.44
CA CYS A 475 -27.59 -8.07 -19.93
C CYS A 475 -26.17 -8.61 -19.73
N GLU A 476 -25.31 -8.46 -20.74
CA GLU A 476 -23.90 -8.87 -20.70
C GLU A 476 -23.14 -8.18 -19.56
N LEU A 477 -23.34 -6.87 -19.40
CA LEU A 477 -22.76 -6.10 -18.30
C LEU A 477 -23.25 -6.60 -16.93
N THR A 478 -24.54 -6.92 -16.82
CA THR A 478 -25.13 -7.48 -15.61
C THR A 478 -24.52 -8.83 -15.25
N ILE A 479 -24.27 -9.70 -16.23
CA ILE A 479 -23.59 -10.98 -16.04
C ILE A 479 -22.16 -10.77 -15.53
N TRP A 480 -21.43 -9.80 -16.09
CA TRP A 480 -20.10 -9.45 -15.59
C TRP A 480 -20.15 -8.97 -14.12
N CYS A 481 -21.11 -8.12 -13.76
CA CYS A 481 -21.31 -7.69 -12.37
C CYS A 481 -21.68 -8.85 -11.43
N LEU A 482 -22.58 -9.75 -11.84
CA LEU A 482 -22.92 -10.97 -11.10
C LEU A 482 -21.70 -11.86 -10.89
N THR A 483 -20.81 -11.93 -11.88
CA THR A 483 -19.56 -12.71 -11.81
C THR A 483 -18.57 -12.08 -10.82
N MET A 484 -18.41 -10.76 -10.82
CA MET A 484 -17.60 -10.06 -9.82
C MET A 484 -18.15 -10.28 -8.41
N GLY A 485 -19.46 -10.12 -8.22
CA GLY A 485 -20.13 -10.34 -6.93
C GLY A 485 -20.06 -11.80 -6.46
N THR A 486 -20.16 -12.75 -7.37
CA THR A 486 -19.91 -14.18 -7.13
C THR A 486 -18.53 -14.42 -6.54
N MET A 487 -17.49 -13.84 -7.14
CA MET A 487 -16.12 -14.01 -6.64
C MET A 487 -15.92 -13.31 -5.28
N ALA A 488 -16.44 -12.10 -5.09
CA ALA A 488 -16.29 -11.34 -3.85
C ALA A 488 -17.12 -11.89 -2.67
N SER A 489 -18.22 -12.59 -2.97
CA SER A 489 -19.09 -13.21 -1.96
C SER A 489 -18.61 -14.58 -1.50
N SER A 490 -17.43 -15.03 -1.94
CA SER A 490 -16.80 -16.26 -1.44
C SER A 490 -16.77 -16.25 0.09
N GLU A 491 -17.23 -17.34 0.71
CA GLU A 491 -17.32 -17.48 2.18
C GLU A 491 -18.28 -16.51 2.89
N THR A 492 -19.21 -15.91 2.15
CA THR A 492 -20.29 -15.07 2.72
C THR A 492 -21.65 -15.72 2.51
N VAL A 493 -22.63 -15.29 3.31
CA VAL A 493 -24.04 -15.68 3.15
C VAL A 493 -24.67 -15.17 1.84
N HIS A 494 -24.00 -14.28 1.10
CA HIS A 494 -24.51 -13.74 -0.16
C HIS A 494 -24.18 -14.61 -1.37
N ARG A 495 -23.29 -15.61 -1.22
CA ARG A 495 -22.81 -16.44 -2.33
C ARG A 495 -23.93 -17.13 -3.08
N GLU A 496 -24.83 -17.77 -2.34
CA GLU A 496 -25.97 -18.53 -2.88
C GLU A 496 -26.86 -17.65 -3.78
N TRP A 497 -27.14 -16.41 -3.34
CA TRP A 497 -27.93 -15.47 -4.13
C TRP A 497 -27.25 -15.14 -5.46
N TYR A 498 -25.93 -14.90 -5.45
CA TYR A 498 -25.18 -14.62 -6.68
C TYR A 498 -25.14 -15.82 -7.62
N VAL A 499 -24.94 -17.04 -7.09
CA VAL A 499 -25.01 -18.30 -7.87
C VAL A 499 -26.37 -18.42 -8.54
N GLU A 500 -27.44 -18.18 -7.79
CA GLU A 500 -28.80 -18.32 -8.29
C GLU A 500 -29.09 -17.31 -9.41
N GLN A 501 -28.73 -16.04 -9.23
CA GLN A 501 -28.94 -15.01 -10.25
C GLN A 501 -28.05 -15.23 -11.49
N LEU A 502 -26.80 -15.68 -11.30
CA LEU A 502 -25.95 -16.08 -12.41
C LEU A 502 -26.58 -17.26 -13.16
N GLY A 503 -27.04 -18.29 -12.45
CA GLY A 503 -27.72 -19.45 -13.03
C GLY A 503 -29.00 -19.08 -13.78
N ARG A 504 -29.78 -18.10 -13.32
CA ARG A 504 -30.91 -17.54 -14.08
C ARG A 504 -30.44 -16.93 -15.40
N SER A 505 -29.40 -16.11 -15.37
CA SER A 505 -28.83 -15.48 -16.58
C SER A 505 -28.30 -16.53 -17.58
N LEU A 506 -27.65 -17.60 -17.09
CA LEU A 506 -27.18 -18.71 -17.92
C LEU A 506 -28.32 -19.55 -18.53
N ARG A 507 -29.49 -19.62 -17.88
CA ARG A 507 -30.68 -20.27 -18.45
C ARG A 507 -31.29 -19.46 -19.58
N GLU A 508 -31.29 -18.14 -19.45
CA GLU A 508 -31.79 -17.21 -20.46
C GLU A 508 -30.91 -17.23 -21.71
N ASP A 509 -29.59 -17.26 -21.55
CA ASP A 509 -28.64 -17.46 -22.66
C ASP A 509 -27.86 -18.78 -22.51
N ARG A 510 -28.46 -19.87 -23.00
CA ARG A 510 -27.87 -21.22 -22.93
C ARG A 510 -26.49 -21.34 -23.58
N ARG A 511 -26.08 -20.42 -24.45
CA ARG A 511 -24.73 -20.42 -25.04
C ARG A 511 -23.67 -20.22 -23.97
N LEU A 512 -24.01 -19.50 -22.90
CA LEU A 512 -23.11 -19.22 -21.77
C LEU A 512 -22.94 -20.42 -20.81
N LEU A 513 -23.64 -21.53 -21.06
CA LEU A 513 -23.34 -22.84 -20.45
C LEU A 513 -22.10 -23.49 -21.07
N ASP A 514 -21.58 -22.95 -22.18
CA ASP A 514 -20.23 -23.23 -22.63
C ASP A 514 -19.25 -22.28 -21.95
N TRP A 515 -18.27 -22.86 -21.23
CA TRP A 515 -17.28 -22.10 -20.49
C TRP A 515 -16.46 -21.15 -21.38
N ILE A 516 -16.11 -21.57 -22.59
CA ILE A 516 -15.26 -20.76 -23.49
C ILE A 516 -16.05 -19.53 -23.97
N LEU A 517 -17.34 -19.70 -24.30
CA LEU A 517 -18.21 -18.58 -24.66
C LEU A 517 -18.42 -17.63 -23.48
N PHE A 518 -18.63 -18.17 -22.27
CA PHE A 518 -18.75 -17.36 -21.06
C PHE A 518 -17.46 -16.58 -20.76
N GLN A 519 -16.29 -17.23 -20.81
CA GLN A 519 -15.00 -16.58 -20.60
C GLN A 519 -14.72 -15.52 -21.68
N THR A 520 -15.09 -15.80 -22.94
CA THR A 520 -15.00 -14.83 -24.04
C THR A 520 -15.84 -13.60 -23.74
N LEU A 521 -17.07 -13.78 -23.27
CA LEU A 521 -17.92 -12.66 -22.85
C LEU A 521 -17.26 -11.85 -21.71
N MET A 522 -16.73 -12.52 -20.69
CA MET A 522 -16.06 -11.85 -19.57
C MET A 522 -14.83 -11.04 -20.03
N SER A 523 -14.10 -11.53 -21.04
CA SER A 523 -12.94 -10.84 -21.61
C SER A 523 -13.24 -9.49 -22.26
N HIS A 524 -14.51 -9.21 -22.59
CA HIS A 524 -14.92 -7.89 -23.12
C HIS A 524 -14.94 -6.80 -22.05
N PHE A 525 -14.93 -7.17 -20.77
CA PHE A 525 -14.93 -6.26 -19.63
C PHE A 525 -13.55 -6.23 -18.96
N LEU A 526 -13.45 -5.69 -17.75
CA LEU A 526 -12.23 -5.81 -16.95
C LEU A 526 -12.00 -7.27 -16.59
N TRP A 527 -10.93 -7.84 -17.17
CA TRP A 527 -10.64 -9.26 -17.05
C TRP A 527 -9.13 -9.51 -17.08
N TRP A 528 -8.65 -10.38 -16.20
CA TRP A 528 -7.28 -10.88 -16.24
C TRP A 528 -7.25 -12.34 -15.83
N ASP A 529 -7.01 -13.22 -16.82
CA ASP A 529 -7.11 -14.67 -16.66
C ASP A 529 -6.30 -15.18 -15.47
N HIS A 530 -5.09 -14.68 -15.29
CA HIS A 530 -4.17 -15.17 -14.24
C HIS A 530 -4.81 -15.21 -12.85
N VAL A 531 -5.60 -14.19 -12.50
CA VAL A 531 -6.22 -14.06 -11.17
C VAL A 531 -7.68 -14.48 -11.18
N LEU A 532 -8.43 -14.12 -12.22
CA LEU A 532 -9.89 -14.27 -12.23
C LEU A 532 -10.36 -15.62 -12.75
N GLN A 533 -9.65 -16.24 -13.70
CA GLN A 533 -10.12 -17.46 -14.36
C GLN A 533 -10.42 -18.59 -13.35
N PRO A 534 -9.52 -18.95 -12.40
CA PRO A 534 -9.79 -20.03 -11.46
C PRO A 534 -10.96 -19.72 -10.50
N ARG A 535 -11.06 -18.47 -10.02
CA ARG A 535 -12.12 -18.01 -9.11
C ARG A 535 -13.48 -18.02 -9.81
N CYS A 536 -13.49 -17.56 -11.05
CA CYS A 536 -14.68 -17.48 -11.88
C CYS A 536 -15.18 -18.86 -12.29
N TRP A 537 -14.27 -19.79 -12.61
CA TRP A 537 -14.62 -21.18 -12.90
C TRP A 537 -15.42 -21.82 -11.77
N ASP A 538 -14.96 -21.70 -10.52
CA ASP A 538 -15.66 -22.26 -9.36
C ASP A 538 -17.08 -21.67 -9.24
N GLY A 539 -17.24 -20.37 -9.46
CA GLY A 539 -18.53 -19.69 -9.43
C GLY A 539 -19.48 -20.05 -10.55
N TRP A 540 -18.98 -20.09 -11.77
CA TRP A 540 -19.75 -20.46 -12.95
C TRP A 540 -20.15 -21.93 -12.92
N ASN A 541 -19.24 -22.83 -12.53
CA ASN A 541 -19.51 -24.26 -12.48
C ASN A 541 -20.59 -24.59 -11.43
N GLU A 542 -20.56 -23.93 -10.27
CA GLU A 542 -21.64 -24.04 -9.27
C GLU A 542 -23.00 -23.61 -9.86
N ALA A 543 -23.06 -22.45 -10.52
CA ALA A 543 -24.28 -21.96 -11.15
C ALA A 543 -24.78 -22.86 -12.29
N ALA A 544 -23.87 -23.39 -13.11
CA ALA A 544 -24.19 -24.31 -14.20
C ALA A 544 -24.73 -25.66 -13.68
N GLN A 545 -24.15 -26.19 -12.60
CA GLN A 545 -24.62 -27.43 -11.96
C GLN A 545 -26.01 -27.29 -11.35
N SER A 546 -26.32 -26.15 -10.71
CA SER A 546 -27.66 -25.90 -10.17
C SER A 546 -28.75 -25.99 -11.24
N ILE A 547 -28.46 -25.59 -12.49
CA ILE A 547 -29.40 -25.67 -13.61
C ILE A 547 -29.65 -27.14 -14.01
N GLN A 548 -28.60 -27.94 -14.08
CA GLN A 548 -28.68 -29.36 -14.46
C GLN A 548 -29.41 -30.20 -13.40
N ALA A 549 -29.20 -29.90 -12.12
CA ALA A 549 -29.90 -30.54 -11.01
C ALA A 549 -31.41 -30.26 -11.05
N HIS A 550 -31.81 -28.99 -11.27
CA HIS A 550 -33.23 -28.64 -11.42
C HIS A 550 -33.87 -29.30 -12.65
N ALA A 551 -33.18 -29.37 -13.79
CA ALA A 551 -33.70 -30.06 -14.97
C ALA A 551 -33.93 -31.56 -14.72
N SER A 552 -33.05 -32.20 -13.94
CA SER A 552 -33.14 -33.62 -13.61
C SER A 552 -34.29 -33.93 -12.63
N SER A 553 -34.58 -33.04 -11.68
CA SER A 553 -35.70 -33.21 -10.74
C SER A 553 -37.08 -33.10 -11.40
N PHE A 554 -37.23 -32.29 -12.46
CA PHE A 554 -38.49 -32.16 -13.19
C PHE A 554 -38.79 -33.40 -14.07
N VAL A 555 -37.76 -34.02 -14.65
CA VAL A 555 -37.91 -35.24 -15.47
C VAL A 555 -38.28 -36.46 -14.61
N THR A 556 -37.86 -36.51 -13.34
CA THR A 556 -38.29 -37.57 -12.42
C THR A 556 -39.74 -37.42 -11.96
N THR A 557 -40.28 -36.20 -11.84
CA THR A 557 -41.67 -36.00 -11.43
C THR A 557 -42.68 -36.25 -12.56
N GLU A 558 -42.34 -35.98 -13.82
CA GLU A 558 -43.25 -36.26 -14.96
C GLU A 558 -43.39 -37.77 -15.28
N ASN A 559 -42.43 -38.60 -14.86
CA ASN A 559 -42.49 -40.05 -15.04
C ASN A 559 -43.28 -40.78 -13.94
N GLU A 560 -43.59 -40.14 -12.81
CA GLU A 560 -44.45 -40.73 -11.77
C GLU A 560 -45.95 -40.48 -12.03
N ASP A 561 -46.31 -39.45 -12.79
CA ASP A 561 -47.72 -39.11 -13.09
C ASP A 561 -48.26 -39.75 -14.39
N THR A 562 -47.48 -40.58 -15.10
CA THR A 562 -47.92 -41.31 -16.30
C THR A 562 -48.08 -42.82 -16.11
N VAL A 563 -48.03 -43.31 -14.87
CA VAL A 563 -48.43 -44.69 -14.51
C VAL A 563 -49.43 -44.64 -13.35
N GLY A 564 -50.68 -44.30 -13.68
CA GLY A 564 -51.83 -44.33 -12.77
C GLY A 564 -53.10 -44.73 -13.52
#